data_AF-A0A355FUC6-F1
#
_entry.id   AF-A0A355FUC6-F1
#
_cell.length_a   1.000
_cell.length_b   1.000
_cell.length_c   1.000
_cell.angle_alpha   90.00
_cell.angle_beta   90.00
_cell.angle_gamma   90.00
#
_symmetry.space_group_name_H-M   'P 1'
#
loop_
_entity.id
_entity.type
_entity.pdbx_description
1 polymer ?
#
loop_
_entity_poly.entity_id
_entity_poly.type
_entity_poly.pdbx_seq_one_letter_code
_entity_poly.pdbx_strand_id
1 'polypeptide(L)'
;MKNPFSFRFRSKKAAKSPQGNRILSPEEIAAQEAQKMQLAEQQAKEKARKKAQDSARSTRPRNRIASVDKEADAKRPNSFFQRFVRNGKRSPQEKRERQNRQSIGPVIRDVLSGEFLTREGVTRHIPYLLFVSALFIAYIAMGYQFERIEREKLTTKRQLKELSAEFKTLKAEFETELQQSTVEQNIADLGLKQTVEPPFLLEYQPVAP
;
A
#
# COMPACT_ATOMS: atom_id res chain seq x y z
N MET A 1 -22.54 -33.80 -21.07
CA MET A 1 -21.43 -32.92 -20.61
C MET A 1 -22.06 -31.61 -20.15
N LYS A 2 -21.90 -31.23 -18.87
CA LYS A 2 -22.59 -30.09 -18.24
C LYS A 2 -21.56 -29.01 -17.90
N ASN A 3 -21.79 -27.77 -18.36
CA ASN A 3 -20.91 -26.61 -18.15
C ASN A 3 -20.90 -26.17 -16.67
N PRO A 4 -19.73 -25.94 -16.03
CA PRO A 4 -19.64 -25.59 -14.62
C PRO A 4 -19.34 -24.09 -14.36
N PHE A 5 -19.88 -23.15 -15.14
CA PHE A 5 -19.71 -21.73 -14.86
C PHE A 5 -20.96 -20.91 -15.19
N SER A 6 -21.87 -20.82 -14.21
CA SER A 6 -22.88 -19.77 -14.14
C SER A 6 -22.83 -19.11 -12.75
N PHE A 7 -22.11 -17.99 -12.66
CA PHE A 7 -22.00 -17.21 -11.43
C PHE A 7 -23.27 -16.36 -11.25
N ARG A 8 -24.08 -16.72 -10.26
CA ARG A 8 -25.31 -16.01 -9.89
C ARG A 8 -24.91 -14.78 -9.06
N PHE A 9 -24.96 -13.59 -9.65
CA PHE A 9 -24.78 -12.34 -8.89
C PHE A 9 -25.98 -12.12 -7.97
N ARG A 10 -25.75 -12.25 -6.66
CA ARG A 10 -26.73 -11.95 -5.62
C ARG A 10 -26.79 -10.44 -5.43
N SER A 11 -27.86 -9.83 -5.93
CA SER A 11 -28.26 -8.45 -5.61
C SER A 11 -28.35 -8.29 -4.09
N LYS A 12 -27.54 -7.39 -3.51
CA LYS A 12 -27.69 -6.90 -2.15
C LYS A 12 -28.00 -5.41 -2.21
N LYS A 13 -29.19 -5.11 -1.66
CA LYS A 13 -29.79 -3.85 -1.24
C LYS A 13 -28.85 -2.63 -1.16
N ALA A 14 -29.37 -1.54 -1.71
CA ALA A 14 -28.84 -0.18 -1.67
C ALA A 14 -28.33 0.20 -0.27
N ALA A 15 -27.02 0.47 -0.17
CA ALA A 15 -26.42 1.14 0.97
C ALA A 15 -26.34 2.64 0.65
N LYS A 16 -26.95 3.45 1.52
CA LYS A 16 -26.96 4.92 1.50
C LYS A 16 -25.52 5.46 1.33
N SER A 17 -25.38 6.43 0.43
CA SER A 17 -24.18 7.24 0.21
C SER A 17 -23.64 7.86 1.51
N PRO A 18 -22.32 7.90 1.74
CA PRO A 18 -21.75 8.52 2.93
C PRO A 18 -21.91 10.04 2.85
N GLN A 19 -22.77 10.59 3.69
CA GLN A 19 -22.95 12.04 3.85
C GLN A 19 -21.92 12.58 4.85
N GLY A 20 -20.89 13.27 4.35
CA GLY A 20 -20.09 14.28 5.06
C GLY A 20 -19.49 13.91 6.42
N ASN A 21 -18.83 14.89 7.05
CA ASN A 21 -18.32 14.77 8.42
C ASN A 21 -19.48 14.76 9.41
N ARG A 22 -20.14 13.61 9.57
CA ARG A 22 -21.11 13.37 10.65
C ARG A 22 -20.32 12.97 11.89
N ILE A 23 -20.38 13.82 12.92
CA ILE A 23 -19.99 13.45 14.28
C ILE A 23 -20.92 12.31 14.69
N LEU A 24 -20.35 11.17 15.09
CA LEU A 24 -21.10 9.99 15.53
C LEU A 24 -22.13 10.41 16.58
N SER A 25 -23.39 10.00 16.41
CA SER A 25 -24.42 10.28 17.41
C SER A 25 -24.06 9.59 18.73
N PRO A 26 -24.42 10.17 19.90
CA PRO A 26 -24.05 9.60 21.21
C PRO A 26 -24.52 8.16 21.40
N GLU A 27 -25.61 7.77 20.74
CA GLU A 27 -26.13 6.39 20.74
C GLU A 27 -25.26 5.43 19.91
N GLU A 28 -24.71 5.87 18.77
CA GLU A 28 -23.82 5.06 17.93
C GLU A 28 -22.46 4.84 18.60
N ILE A 29 -21.98 5.82 19.38
CA ILE A 29 -20.75 5.69 20.17
C ILE A 29 -20.95 4.64 21.28
N ALA A 30 -22.06 4.74 22.03
CA ALA A 30 -22.40 3.76 23.06
C ALA A 30 -22.59 2.35 22.48
N ALA A 31 -23.21 2.22 21.29
CA ALA A 31 -23.36 0.94 20.60
C ALA A 31 -22.02 0.36 20.13
N GLN A 32 -21.10 1.19 19.62
CA GLN A 32 -19.76 0.74 19.22
C GLN A 32 -18.90 0.32 20.42
N GLU A 33 -18.99 1.04 21.53
CA GLU A 33 -18.30 0.70 22.78
C GLU A 33 -18.81 -0.62 23.35
N ALA A 34 -20.13 -0.82 23.37
CA ALA A 34 -20.73 -2.09 23.77
C ALA A 34 -20.27 -3.27 22.88
N GLN A 35 -20.18 -3.07 21.57
CA GLN A 35 -19.68 -4.09 20.64
C GLN A 35 -18.20 -4.40 20.86
N LYS A 36 -17.36 -3.39 21.09
CA LYS A 36 -15.94 -3.57 21.40
C LYS A 36 -15.75 -4.32 22.73
N MET A 37 -16.54 -4.00 23.75
CA MET A 37 -16.53 -4.70 25.04
C MET A 37 -16.94 -6.17 24.89
N GLN A 38 -18.01 -6.45 24.15
CA GLN A 38 -18.45 -7.83 23.89
C GLN A 38 -17.39 -8.64 23.12
N LEU A 39 -16.74 -8.03 22.13
CA LEU A 39 -15.68 -8.69 21.34
C LEU A 39 -14.44 -8.97 22.19
N ALA A 40 -14.05 -8.03 23.06
CA ALA A 40 -12.96 -8.21 24.00
C ALA A 40 -13.25 -9.35 25.00
N GLU A 41 -14.48 -9.45 25.50
CA GLU A 41 -14.92 -10.51 26.40
C GLU A 41 -14.91 -11.89 25.72
N GLN A 42 -15.37 -11.98 24.47
CA GLN A 42 -15.31 -13.21 23.68
C GLN A 42 -13.86 -13.66 23.46
N GLN A 43 -12.98 -12.74 23.08
CA GLN A 43 -11.55 -13.05 22.90
C GLN A 43 -10.88 -13.48 24.21
N ALA A 44 -11.25 -12.88 25.34
CA ALA A 44 -10.76 -13.28 26.66
C ALA A 44 -11.22 -14.71 27.01
N LYS A 45 -12.49 -15.04 26.76
CA LYS A 45 -13.04 -16.40 26.96
C LYS A 45 -12.35 -17.43 26.07
N GLU A 46 -12.09 -17.10 24.81
CA GLU A 46 -11.37 -18.00 23.90
C GLU A 46 -9.91 -18.22 24.31
N LYS A 47 -9.20 -17.16 24.71
CA LYS A 47 -7.83 -17.26 25.23
C LYS A 47 -7.78 -18.08 26.52
N ALA A 48 -8.72 -17.86 27.44
CA ALA A 48 -8.84 -18.65 28.67
C ALA A 48 -9.15 -20.12 28.37
N ARG A 49 -10.06 -20.40 27.42
CA ARG A 49 -10.38 -21.75 26.97
C ARG A 49 -9.20 -22.45 26.32
N LYS A 50 -8.44 -21.77 25.46
CA LYS A 50 -7.21 -22.32 24.85
C LYS A 50 -6.15 -22.60 25.92
N LYS A 51 -5.91 -21.65 26.84
CA LYS A 51 -4.97 -21.83 27.96
C LYS A 51 -5.36 -23.01 28.86
N ALA A 52 -6.66 -23.20 29.14
CA ALA A 52 -7.16 -24.36 29.90
C ALA A 52 -7.04 -25.68 29.13
N GLN A 53 -7.21 -25.67 27.80
CA GLN A 53 -6.98 -26.84 26.96
C GLN A 53 -5.49 -27.21 26.89
N ASP A 54 -4.61 -26.21 26.82
CA ASP A 54 -3.17 -26.40 26.78
C ASP A 54 -2.63 -26.90 28.13
N SER A 55 -3.14 -26.37 29.25
CA SER A 55 -2.80 -26.87 30.59
C SER A 55 -3.32 -28.30 30.81
N ALA A 56 -4.53 -28.62 30.36
CA ALA A 56 -5.07 -29.98 30.43
C ALA A 56 -4.35 -30.99 29.51
N ARG A 57 -3.77 -30.53 28.39
CA ARG A 57 -2.93 -31.36 27.51
C ARG A 57 -1.54 -31.63 28.08
N SER A 58 -1.01 -30.72 28.88
CA SER A 58 0.30 -30.85 29.54
C SER A 58 0.32 -31.95 30.61
N THR A 59 -0.82 -32.21 31.27
CA THR A 59 -0.95 -33.18 32.36
C THR A 59 -1.52 -34.53 31.93
N ARG A 60 -1.13 -35.04 30.75
CA ARG A 60 -1.49 -36.41 30.36
C ARG A 60 -0.53 -37.39 31.04
N PRO A 61 -1.00 -38.32 31.90
CA PRO A 61 -0.12 -39.26 32.57
C PRO A 61 0.60 -40.13 31.54
N ARG A 62 1.92 -40.24 31.72
CA ARG A 62 2.86 -40.85 30.77
C ARG A 62 2.68 -42.36 30.60
N ASN A 63 1.81 -42.98 31.41
CA ASN A 63 1.47 -44.39 31.36
C ASN A 63 -0.05 -44.55 31.25
N ARG A 64 -0.59 -44.35 30.05
CA ARG A 64 -1.82 -45.03 29.64
C ARG A 64 -1.40 -46.16 28.72
N ILE A 65 -1.45 -47.39 29.22
CA ILE A 65 -1.44 -48.57 28.36
C ILE A 65 -2.73 -48.46 27.54
N ALA A 66 -2.59 -47.99 26.30
CA ALA A 66 -3.67 -48.02 25.33
C ALA A 66 -3.80 -49.46 24.86
N SER A 67 -4.60 -50.26 25.56
CA SER A 67 -5.30 -51.36 24.90
C SER A 67 -6.34 -50.71 24.01
N VAL A 68 -6.12 -50.73 22.69
CA VAL A 68 -7.18 -50.41 21.75
C VAL A 68 -7.10 -51.41 20.62
N ASP A 69 -7.96 -52.42 20.70
CA ASP A 69 -8.58 -52.93 19.49
C ASP A 69 -9.15 -51.73 18.74
N LYS A 70 -8.77 -51.67 17.46
CA LYS A 70 -9.23 -50.77 16.40
C LYS A 70 -8.25 -49.68 15.97
N GLU A 71 -7.51 -50.11 14.95
CA GLU A 71 -7.55 -49.57 13.59
C GLU A 71 -7.01 -48.16 13.32
N ALA A 72 -6.28 -48.16 12.22
CA ALA A 72 -5.96 -47.07 11.32
C ALA A 72 -4.69 -46.25 11.62
N ASP A 73 -3.72 -46.51 10.74
CA ASP A 73 -2.84 -45.53 10.13
C ASP A 73 -1.76 -44.88 10.99
N ALA A 74 -0.77 -45.71 11.35
CA ALA A 74 0.56 -45.24 11.72
C ALA A 74 1.34 -44.70 10.49
N LYS A 75 0.97 -43.50 10.01
CA LYS A 75 1.88 -42.65 9.24
C LYS A 75 2.88 -41.98 10.21
N ARG A 76 4.08 -42.60 10.26
CA ARG A 76 5.42 -42.06 10.57
C ARG A 76 5.47 -40.67 11.23
N PRO A 77 5.94 -40.53 12.48
CA PRO A 77 6.27 -39.21 13.01
C PRO A 77 7.54 -38.69 12.32
N ASN A 78 7.38 -37.59 11.57
CA ASN A 78 8.48 -36.78 11.07
C ASN A 78 9.32 -36.29 12.26
N SER A 79 10.44 -36.96 12.50
CA SER A 79 11.43 -36.62 13.53
C SER A 79 12.26 -35.39 13.13
N PHE A 80 11.58 -34.27 12.93
CA PHE A 80 12.21 -32.98 12.62
C PHE A 80 13.06 -32.48 13.81
N PHE A 81 12.60 -32.74 15.04
CA PHE A 81 13.22 -32.20 16.25
C PHE A 81 14.46 -32.98 16.74
N GLN A 82 14.55 -34.29 16.46
CA GLN A 82 15.71 -35.10 16.83
C GLN A 82 16.96 -34.77 15.99
N ARG A 83 16.76 -34.15 14.81
CA ARG A 83 17.83 -33.71 13.91
C ARG A 83 18.59 -32.47 14.43
N PHE A 84 17.97 -31.68 15.31
CA PHE A 84 18.54 -30.45 15.86
C PHE A 84 19.41 -30.65 17.11
N VAL A 85 19.31 -31.80 17.80
CA VAL A 85 19.96 -32.01 19.11
C VAL A 85 21.23 -32.88 19.03
N ARG A 86 21.63 -33.39 17.86
CA ARG A 86 22.92 -34.08 17.66
C ARG A 86 23.95 -33.18 16.96
N ASN A 87 24.40 -32.14 17.66
CA ASN A 87 25.60 -31.39 17.30
C ASN A 87 26.86 -32.07 17.85
N GLY A 88 27.30 -33.13 17.18
CA GLY A 88 28.69 -33.57 17.27
C GLY A 88 29.60 -32.51 16.64
N LYS A 89 30.77 -32.26 17.22
CA LYS A 89 31.79 -31.33 16.71
C LYS A 89 32.21 -31.79 15.30
N ARG A 90 31.67 -31.15 14.26
CA ARG A 90 32.02 -31.41 12.85
C ARG A 90 33.28 -30.63 12.48
N SER A 91 34.23 -31.30 11.83
CA SER A 91 35.54 -30.74 11.48
C SER A 91 35.40 -29.52 10.52
N PRO A 92 36.33 -28.55 10.57
CA PRO A 92 36.29 -27.36 9.70
C PRO A 92 36.34 -27.69 8.20
N GLN A 93 36.92 -28.82 7.82
CA GLN A 93 37.07 -29.26 6.43
C GLN A 93 35.72 -29.66 5.80
N GLU A 94 34.86 -30.40 6.51
CA GLU A 94 33.55 -30.83 5.99
C GLU A 94 32.59 -29.63 5.77
N LYS A 95 32.76 -28.55 6.54
CA LYS A 95 31.99 -27.31 6.36
C LYS A 95 32.41 -26.56 5.08
N ARG A 96 33.71 -26.52 4.78
CA ARG A 96 34.25 -25.87 3.58
C ARG A 96 33.87 -26.60 2.30
N GLU A 97 33.83 -27.92 2.31
CA GLU A 97 33.41 -28.74 1.16
C GLU A 97 31.92 -28.57 0.84
N ARG A 98 31.06 -28.48 1.87
CA ARG A 98 29.62 -28.17 1.66
C ARG A 98 29.40 -26.74 1.18
N GLN A 99 30.18 -25.79 1.69
CA GLN A 99 30.13 -24.40 1.22
C GLN A 99 30.60 -24.28 -0.22
N ASN A 100 31.63 -25.04 -0.64
CA ASN A 100 32.10 -25.09 -2.02
C ASN A 100 31.06 -25.76 -2.94
N ARG A 101 30.46 -26.87 -2.51
CA ARG A 101 29.39 -27.57 -3.26
C ARG A 101 28.09 -26.77 -3.39
N GLN A 102 27.86 -25.81 -2.49
CA GLN A 102 26.73 -24.88 -2.53
C GLN A 102 27.14 -23.49 -3.02
N SER A 103 28.40 -23.29 -3.39
CA SER A 103 28.88 -21.99 -3.83
C SER A 103 28.38 -21.73 -5.25
N ILE A 104 27.70 -20.59 -5.41
CA ILE A 104 27.20 -20.10 -6.69
C ILE A 104 28.35 -19.41 -7.47
N GLY A 105 29.47 -19.14 -6.79
CA GLY A 105 30.66 -18.47 -7.36
C GLY A 105 31.25 -19.17 -8.59
N PRO A 106 31.51 -20.50 -8.57
CA PRO A 106 31.98 -21.23 -9.74
C PRO A 106 31.01 -21.16 -10.92
N VAL A 107 29.70 -21.25 -10.66
CA VAL A 107 28.67 -21.16 -11.71
C VAL A 107 28.65 -19.78 -12.36
N ILE A 108 28.74 -18.71 -11.55
CA ILE A 108 28.85 -17.34 -12.05
C ILE A 108 30.13 -17.18 -12.89
N ARG A 109 31.26 -17.72 -12.41
CA ARG A 109 32.53 -17.70 -13.15
C ARG A 109 32.44 -18.44 -14.47
N ASP A 110 31.82 -19.61 -14.51
CA ASP A 110 31.70 -20.44 -15.71
C ASP A 110 30.74 -19.81 -16.75
N VAL A 111 29.78 -18.99 -16.30
CA VAL A 111 28.92 -18.16 -17.15
C VAL A 111 29.68 -16.95 -17.70
N LEU A 112 30.50 -16.28 -16.86
CA LEU A 112 31.34 -15.15 -17.26
C LEU A 112 32.51 -15.56 -18.18
N SER A 113 33.09 -16.74 -17.97
CA SER A 113 34.19 -17.27 -18.79
C SER A 113 33.73 -17.85 -20.11
N GLY A 114 32.42 -17.97 -20.35
CA GLY A 114 31.86 -18.49 -21.59
C GLY A 114 31.85 -20.01 -21.70
N GLU A 115 32.37 -20.74 -20.70
CA GLU A 115 32.37 -22.21 -20.63
C GLU A 115 30.93 -22.78 -20.60
N PHE A 116 29.98 -22.00 -20.07
CA PHE A 116 28.57 -22.34 -20.14
C PHE A 116 27.99 -22.26 -21.57
N LEU A 117 28.50 -21.37 -22.42
CA LEU A 117 28.00 -21.13 -23.78
C LEU A 117 28.53 -22.15 -24.80
N THR A 118 29.65 -22.81 -24.50
CA THR A 118 30.30 -23.84 -25.33
C THR A 118 29.71 -25.24 -25.16
N ARG A 119 28.81 -25.46 -24.20
CA ARG A 119 28.05 -26.73 -24.09
C ARG A 119 27.15 -26.91 -25.31
N GLU A 120 27.23 -28.07 -25.96
CA GLU A 120 26.55 -28.42 -27.23
C GLU A 120 25.04 -28.08 -27.28
N GLY A 121 24.33 -28.12 -26.16
CA GLY A 121 22.91 -27.75 -26.09
C GLY A 121 22.62 -26.25 -25.97
N VAL A 122 23.54 -25.46 -25.41
CA VAL A 122 23.36 -24.02 -25.14
C VAL A 122 23.78 -23.19 -26.36
N THR A 123 24.77 -23.66 -27.12
CA THR A 123 25.30 -22.95 -28.30
C THR A 123 24.22 -22.64 -29.34
N ARG A 124 23.22 -23.52 -29.50
CA ARG A 124 22.09 -23.33 -30.43
C ARG A 124 21.13 -22.19 -30.02
N HIS A 125 21.11 -21.82 -28.74
CA HIS A 125 20.23 -20.78 -28.18
C HIS A 125 20.98 -19.50 -27.77
N ILE A 126 22.26 -19.36 -28.14
CA ILE A 126 23.06 -18.14 -27.93
C ILE A 126 22.33 -16.85 -28.36
N PRO A 127 21.73 -16.74 -29.57
CA PRO A 127 21.08 -15.48 -29.96
C PRO A 127 19.88 -15.13 -29.07
N TYR A 128 19.17 -16.12 -28.54
CA TYR A 128 18.08 -15.90 -27.58
C TYR A 128 18.59 -15.43 -26.22
N LEU A 129 19.68 -16.01 -25.72
CA LEU A 129 20.30 -15.56 -24.46
C LEU A 129 20.83 -14.13 -24.56
N LEU A 130 21.41 -13.76 -25.70
CA LEU A 130 21.84 -12.38 -25.95
C LEU A 130 20.66 -11.41 -26.04
N PHE A 131 19.54 -11.84 -26.62
CA PHE A 131 18.33 -11.03 -26.63
C PHE A 131 17.82 -10.77 -25.20
N VAL A 132 17.79 -11.79 -24.36
CA VAL A 132 17.36 -11.66 -22.95
C VAL A 132 18.33 -10.81 -22.14
N SER A 133 19.64 -10.96 -22.33
CA SER A 133 20.63 -10.13 -21.63
C SER A 133 20.53 -8.66 -22.05
N ALA A 134 20.33 -8.39 -23.34
CA ALA A 134 20.05 -7.04 -23.83
C ALA A 134 18.78 -6.46 -23.20
N LEU A 135 17.73 -7.28 -23.03
CA LEU A 135 16.50 -6.88 -22.35
C LEU A 135 16.74 -6.57 -20.86
N PHE A 136 17.61 -7.32 -20.19
CA PHE A 136 18.01 -7.02 -18.82
C PHE A 136 18.74 -5.67 -18.71
N ILE A 137 19.67 -5.38 -19.63
CA ILE A 137 20.36 -4.09 -19.68
C ILE A 137 19.36 -2.96 -19.91
N ALA A 138 18.44 -3.14 -20.87
CA ALA A 138 17.38 -2.17 -21.15
C ALA A 138 16.47 -1.95 -19.94
N TYR A 139 16.11 -3.01 -19.21
CA TYR A 139 15.30 -2.93 -18.00
C TYR A 139 15.99 -2.12 -16.90
N ILE A 140 17.27 -2.38 -16.65
CA ILE A 140 18.05 -1.62 -15.67
C ILE A 140 18.15 -0.15 -16.10
N ALA A 141 18.43 0.12 -17.38
CA ALA A 141 18.47 1.47 -17.93
C ALA A 141 17.14 2.21 -17.75
N MET A 142 16.02 1.53 -17.95
CA MET A 142 14.68 2.09 -17.73
C MET A 142 14.46 2.46 -16.25
N GLY A 143 14.94 1.63 -15.32
CA GLY A 143 14.91 1.93 -13.88
C GLY A 143 15.66 3.21 -13.52
N TYR A 144 16.85 3.44 -14.09
CA TYR A 144 17.60 4.69 -13.87
C TYR A 144 16.88 5.92 -14.42
N GLN A 145 16.18 5.80 -15.55
CA GLN A 145 15.41 6.91 -16.11
C GLN A 145 14.20 7.25 -15.25
N PHE A 146 13.53 6.25 -14.68
CA PHE A 146 12.39 6.46 -13.79
C PHE A 146 12.76 7.35 -12.58
N GLU A 147 13.89 7.07 -11.94
CA GLU A 147 14.34 7.83 -10.77
C GLU A 147 14.66 9.29 -11.12
N ARG A 148 15.22 9.55 -12.32
CA ARG A 148 15.47 10.90 -12.82
C ARG A 148 14.17 11.67 -13.05
N ILE A 149 13.23 11.05 -13.76
CA ILE A 149 11.92 11.64 -14.07
C ILE A 149 11.14 11.91 -12.77
N GLU A 150 11.22 11.00 -11.80
CA GLU A 150 10.55 11.20 -10.51
C GLU A 150 11.11 12.40 -9.75
N ARG A 151 12.44 12.54 -9.71
CA ARG A 151 13.08 13.71 -9.10
C ARG A 151 12.69 15.01 -9.79
N GLU A 152 12.73 15.05 -11.12
CA GLU A 152 12.35 16.22 -11.91
C GLU A 152 10.87 16.59 -11.70
N LYS A 153 9.98 15.60 -11.70
CA LYS A 153 8.56 15.81 -11.40
C LYS A 153 8.34 16.44 -10.02
N LEU A 154 9.11 16.04 -9.01
CA LEU A 154 9.02 16.62 -7.68
C LEU A 154 9.51 18.07 -7.66
N THR A 155 10.62 18.38 -8.34
CA THR A 155 11.13 19.76 -8.41
C THR A 155 10.17 20.67 -9.17
N THR A 156 9.69 20.25 -10.34
CA THR A 156 8.72 21.02 -11.13
C THR A 156 7.42 21.25 -10.37
N LYS A 157 6.92 20.24 -9.64
CA LYS A 157 5.74 20.41 -8.78
C LYS A 157 5.94 21.45 -7.67
N ARG A 158 7.15 21.55 -7.11
CA ARG A 158 7.46 22.55 -6.08
C ARG A 158 7.45 23.96 -6.70
N GLN A 159 8.14 24.13 -7.83
CA GLN A 159 8.15 25.38 -8.58
C GLN A 159 6.73 25.83 -8.97
N LEU A 160 5.90 24.90 -9.46
CA LEU A 160 4.49 25.19 -9.78
C LEU A 160 3.69 25.66 -8.57
N LYS A 161 3.92 25.08 -7.39
CA LYS A 161 3.25 25.49 -6.15
C LYS A 161 3.68 26.88 -5.70
N GLU A 162 4.97 27.16 -5.77
CA GLU A 162 5.55 28.46 -5.44
C GLU A 162 5.01 29.55 -6.36
N LEU A 163 5.08 29.32 -7.68
CA LEU A 163 4.54 30.26 -8.68
C LEU A 163 3.03 30.48 -8.53
N SER A 164 2.28 29.43 -8.18
CA SER A 164 0.85 29.55 -7.90
C SER A 164 0.56 30.34 -6.62
N ALA A 165 1.45 30.30 -5.63
CA ALA A 165 1.33 31.08 -4.41
C ALA A 165 1.60 32.56 -4.72
N GLU A 166 2.69 32.86 -5.43
CA GLU A 166 3.02 34.22 -5.89
C GLU A 166 1.91 34.84 -6.73
N PHE A 167 1.36 34.09 -7.69
CA PHE A 167 0.23 34.56 -8.48
C PHE A 167 -0.97 34.92 -7.60
N LYS A 168 -1.29 34.09 -6.60
CA LYS A 168 -2.41 34.35 -5.69
C LYS A 168 -2.16 35.57 -4.83
N THR A 169 -0.94 35.78 -4.34
CA THR A 169 -0.62 36.96 -3.52
C THR A 169 -0.69 38.23 -4.35
N LEU A 170 -0.08 38.25 -5.54
CA LEU A 170 -0.13 39.41 -6.44
C LEU A 170 -1.55 39.73 -6.89
N LYS A 171 -2.34 38.69 -7.20
CA LYS A 171 -3.75 38.88 -7.51
C LYS A 171 -4.51 39.46 -6.32
N ALA A 172 -4.29 38.95 -5.10
CA ALA A 172 -4.97 39.47 -3.92
C ALA A 172 -4.62 40.93 -3.64
N GLU A 173 -3.36 41.32 -3.85
CA GLU A 173 -2.90 42.71 -3.74
C GLU A 173 -3.60 43.60 -4.78
N PHE A 174 -3.61 43.19 -6.05
CA PHE A 174 -4.32 43.92 -7.11
C PHE A 174 -5.83 44.04 -6.85
N GLU A 175 -6.48 42.97 -6.40
CA GLU A 175 -7.91 43.03 -6.04
C GLU A 175 -8.15 43.96 -4.85
N THR A 176 -7.20 44.08 -3.91
CA THR A 176 -7.29 45.01 -2.78
C THR A 176 -7.18 46.46 -3.23
N GLU A 177 -6.35 46.75 -4.23
CA GLU A 177 -6.29 48.07 -4.86
C GLU A 177 -7.59 48.42 -5.60
N LEU A 178 -8.23 47.43 -6.23
CA LEU A 178 -9.53 47.59 -6.92
C LEU A 178 -10.73 47.73 -5.97
N GLN A 179 -10.60 47.40 -4.69
CA GLN A 179 -11.70 47.51 -3.74
C GLN A 179 -12.17 48.97 -3.66
N GLN A 180 -13.50 49.15 -3.69
CA GLN A 180 -14.14 50.47 -3.66
C GLN A 180 -13.64 51.31 -2.48
N SER A 181 -13.48 50.73 -1.30
CA SER A 181 -12.95 51.43 -0.12
C SER A 181 -11.51 51.96 -0.31
N THR A 182 -10.66 51.20 -0.99
CA THR A 182 -9.27 51.59 -1.27
C THR A 182 -9.23 52.65 -2.36
N VAL A 183 -10.05 52.49 -3.40
CA VAL A 183 -10.21 53.47 -4.49
C VAL A 183 -10.75 54.80 -3.97
N GLU A 184 -11.76 54.78 -3.09
CA GLU A 184 -12.30 55.97 -2.43
C GLU A 184 -11.23 56.72 -1.62
N GLN A 185 -10.39 56.00 -0.88
CA GLN A 185 -9.28 56.58 -0.12
C GLN A 185 -8.24 57.22 -1.06
N ASN A 186 -7.86 56.54 -2.14
CA ASN A 186 -6.86 57.03 -3.09
C ASN A 186 -7.32 58.26 -3.89
N ILE A 187 -8.62 58.40 -4.11
CA ILE A 187 -9.22 59.50 -4.88
C ILE A 187 -9.68 60.65 -3.93
N ALA A 188 -9.63 60.46 -2.61
CA ALA A 188 -10.07 61.47 -1.63
C ALA A 188 -9.37 62.82 -1.79
N ASP A 189 -8.07 62.81 -2.13
CA ASP A 189 -7.27 64.03 -2.37
C ASP A 189 -7.71 64.81 -3.61
N LEU A 190 -8.38 64.15 -4.55
CA LEU A 190 -8.97 64.75 -5.76
C LEU A 190 -10.37 65.34 -5.49
N GLY A 191 -10.91 65.18 -4.28
CA GLY A 191 -12.22 65.71 -3.87
C GLY A 191 -13.43 64.99 -4.49
N LEU A 192 -13.21 63.88 -5.19
CA LEU A 192 -14.30 63.08 -5.78
C LEU A 192 -14.87 62.12 -4.73
N LYS A 193 -16.19 61.96 -4.70
CA LYS A 193 -16.91 61.06 -3.79
C LYS A 193 -17.65 60.00 -4.57
N GLN A 194 -17.57 58.75 -4.12
CA GLN A 194 -18.31 57.66 -4.72
C GLN A 194 -19.81 57.80 -4.41
N THR A 195 -20.65 57.59 -5.43
CA THR A 195 -22.10 57.60 -5.27
C THR A 195 -22.55 56.33 -4.56
N VAL A 196 -23.08 56.47 -3.34
CA VAL A 196 -23.58 55.35 -2.53
C VAL A 196 -25.03 54.99 -2.90
N GLU A 197 -25.77 55.94 -3.49
CA GLU A 197 -27.16 55.73 -3.88
C GLU A 197 -27.26 55.04 -5.24
N PRO A 198 -28.16 54.04 -5.38
CA PRO A 198 -28.40 53.39 -6.66
C PRO A 198 -29.04 54.38 -7.65
N PRO A 199 -28.71 54.31 -8.95
CA PRO A 199 -29.31 55.19 -9.95
C PRO A 199 -30.80 54.89 -10.09
N PHE A 200 -31.63 55.93 -10.10
CA PHE A 200 -33.06 55.82 -10.32
C PHE A 200 -33.41 56.16 -11.78
N LEU A 201 -34.36 55.43 -12.34
CA LEU A 201 -34.88 55.66 -13.69
C LEU A 201 -35.76 56.91 -13.67
N LEU A 202 -35.46 57.88 -14.52
CA LEU A 202 -36.32 59.03 -14.77
C LEU A 202 -37.36 58.64 -15.82
N GLU A 203 -38.65 58.61 -15.45
CA GLU A 203 -39.73 58.47 -16.42
C GLU A 203 -39.92 59.79 -17.19
N TYR A 204 -39.77 59.73 -18.51
CA TYR A 204 -39.94 60.87 -19.41
C TYR A 204 -41.42 61.28 -19.45
N GLN A 205 -41.75 62.42 -18.84
CA GLN A 205 -43.05 63.06 -19.00
C GLN A 205 -42.98 64.03 -20.19
N PRO A 206 -43.59 63.71 -21.35
CA PRO A 206 -43.66 64.65 -22.47
C PRO A 206 -44.54 65.83 -22.08
N VAL A 207 -43.93 67.00 -21.92
CA VAL A 207 -44.66 68.25 -21.69
C VAL A 207 -45.38 68.61 -22.99
N ALA A 208 -46.72 68.61 -22.94
CA ALA A 208 -47.58 68.97 -24.06
C ALA A 208 -47.37 70.45 -24.46
N PRO A 209 -47.47 70.77 -25.77
CA PRO A 209 -47.03 72.05 -26.35
C PRO A 209 -47.80 73.27 -25.86
#